data_AF-A0A3D2BQY1-F1
#
_entry.id   AF-A0A3D2BQY1-F1
#
_cell.length_a   1.000
_cell.length_b   1.000
_cell.length_c   1.000
_cell.angle_alpha   90.00
_cell.angle_beta   90.00
_cell.angle_gamma   90.00
#
_symmetry.space_group_name_H-M   'P 1'
#
loop_
_entity.id
_entity.type
_entity.pdbx_description
1 polymer ?
#
loop_
_entity_poly.entity_id
_entity_poly.type
_entity_poly.pdbx_seq_one_letter_code
_entity_poly.pdbx_strand_id
1 'polypeptide(L)'
;MLFASLFQKKSQPVPFSPDIPPDERPLLLAELTACANRSGGSLKNARRAQALADLFRGLSPAGKKVFADTLGTLNDAASRTSGEQYSEIEEAEFFGGSESKLALLDMFETPRRRILHHLSGTSSGLKILGEISTLSEVDVQKDIDEVKDASS
;
A
#
# COMPACT_ATOMS: atom_id res chain seq x y z
N MET A 1 -8.01 16.29 37.92
CA MET A 1 -8.55 15.29 36.97
C MET A 1 -7.50 15.09 35.88
N LEU A 2 -6.66 14.06 36.05
CA LEU A 2 -5.67 13.61 35.08
C LEU A 2 -6.27 12.42 34.31
N PHE A 3 -5.69 12.09 33.15
CA PHE A 3 -6.02 10.98 32.24
C PHE A 3 -6.88 11.34 31.01
N ALA A 4 -6.25 12.00 30.03
CA ALA A 4 -6.60 11.87 28.61
C ALA A 4 -5.38 12.18 27.72
N SER A 5 -4.29 11.41 27.86
CA SER A 5 -3.10 11.57 27.00
C SER A 5 -2.54 10.23 26.49
N LEU A 6 -3.38 9.22 26.27
CA LEU A 6 -2.92 7.85 25.97
C LEU A 6 -3.16 7.35 24.53
N PHE A 7 -3.62 8.19 23.59
CA PHE A 7 -3.83 7.76 22.20
C PHE A 7 -3.16 8.62 21.13
N GLN A 8 -2.02 9.22 21.45
CA GLN A 8 -1.10 9.77 20.46
C GLN A 8 0.19 8.95 20.41
N LYS A 9 0.07 7.63 20.17
CA LYS A 9 1.17 6.92 19.53
C LYS A 9 1.21 7.43 18.09
N LYS A 10 1.96 8.52 17.87
CA LYS A 10 2.44 8.87 16.53
C LYS A 10 3.02 7.57 16.00
N SER A 11 2.42 7.01 14.96
CA SER A 11 3.05 5.96 14.17
C SER A 11 4.38 6.55 13.76
N GLN A 12 5.47 6.23 14.46
CA GLN A 12 6.77 6.71 14.06
C GLN A 12 6.99 6.13 12.68
N PRO A 13 7.16 6.96 11.64
CA PRO A 13 7.49 6.43 10.33
C PRO A 13 8.76 5.60 10.51
N VAL A 14 8.72 4.37 10.02
CA VAL A 14 9.92 3.55 9.87
C VAL A 14 10.91 4.40 9.07
N PRO A 15 12.08 4.76 9.64
CA PRO A 15 12.98 5.68 8.97
C PRO A 15 13.69 4.91 7.85
N PHE A 16 13.13 4.98 6.65
CA PHE A 16 13.85 4.61 5.44
C PHE A 16 14.90 5.65 5.15
N SER A 17 16.06 5.20 4.67
CA SER A 17 17.06 6.06 4.09
C SER A 17 16.50 6.70 2.80
N PRO A 18 16.88 7.95 2.47
CA PRO A 18 16.36 8.64 1.28
C PRO A 18 16.53 7.88 -0.05
N ASP A 19 17.55 7.03 -0.15
CA ASP A 19 17.87 6.25 -1.34
C ASP A 19 17.33 4.80 -1.30
N ILE A 20 16.81 4.33 -0.17
CA ILE A 20 16.36 2.95 0.06
C ILE A 20 17.42 1.91 -0.40
N PRO A 21 18.50 1.73 0.38
CA PRO A 21 19.53 0.75 0.05
C PRO A 21 18.96 -0.68 0.02
N PRO A 22 19.66 -1.64 -0.61
CA PRO A 22 19.14 -2.98 -0.86
C PRO A 22 18.63 -3.73 0.37
N ASP A 23 19.20 -3.49 1.55
CA ASP A 23 18.82 -4.07 2.84
C ASP A 23 17.48 -3.53 3.38
N GLU A 24 17.07 -2.33 2.98
CA GLU A 24 15.76 -1.75 3.35
C GLU A 24 14.63 -2.16 2.39
N ARG A 25 14.94 -2.67 1.19
CA ARG A 25 13.92 -3.04 0.19
C ARG A 25 12.94 -4.12 0.65
N PRO A 26 13.34 -5.18 1.37
CA PRO A 26 12.39 -6.15 1.93
C PRO A 26 11.41 -5.50 2.91
N LEU A 27 11.85 -4.51 3.68
CA LEU A 27 11.01 -3.77 4.62
C LEU A 27 10.00 -2.89 3.89
N LEU A 28 10.42 -2.23 2.81
CA LEU A 28 9.52 -1.48 1.94
C LEU A 28 8.44 -2.39 1.33
N LEU A 29 8.85 -3.55 0.81
CA LEU A 29 7.92 -4.54 0.25
C LEU A 29 6.92 -5.01 1.31
N ALA A 30 7.37 -5.25 2.56
CA ALA A 30 6.48 -5.65 3.64
C ALA A 30 5.44 -4.56 3.99
N GLU A 31 5.84 -3.28 4.02
CA GLU A 31 4.90 -2.18 4.28
C GLU A 31 3.90 -1.98 3.13
N LEU A 32 4.35 -2.11 1.88
CA LEU A 32 3.47 -2.11 0.71
C LEU A 32 2.49 -3.30 0.76
N THR A 33 2.95 -4.51 1.05
CA THR A 33 2.05 -5.67 1.19
C THR A 33 1.05 -5.49 2.33
N ALA A 34 1.49 -4.98 3.50
CA ALA A 34 0.60 -4.72 4.64
C ALA A 34 -0.44 -3.64 4.34
N CYS A 35 -0.10 -2.65 3.51
CA CYS A 35 -1.04 -1.64 3.05
C CYS A 35 -2.02 -2.21 2.01
N ALA A 36 -1.56 -3.12 1.15
CA ALA A 36 -2.38 -3.75 0.12
C ALA A 36 -3.43 -4.67 0.74
N ASN A 37 -3.07 -5.36 1.82
CA ASN A 37 -3.94 -6.31 2.53
C ASN A 37 -4.74 -5.64 3.66
N ARG A 38 -4.70 -4.30 3.77
CA ARG A 38 -5.40 -3.53 4.80
C ARG A 38 -5.16 -4.01 6.23
N SER A 39 -3.97 -4.55 6.50
CA SER A 39 -3.68 -5.27 7.75
C SER A 39 -3.91 -4.37 8.98
N GLY A 40 -4.89 -4.76 9.79
CA GLY A 40 -5.31 -4.07 11.02
C GLY A 40 -6.39 -2.99 10.83
N GLY A 41 -7.20 -3.08 9.77
CA GLY A 41 -8.46 -2.33 9.59
C GLY A 41 -8.34 -0.98 8.88
N SER A 42 -9.48 -0.41 8.47
CA SER A 42 -9.55 0.76 7.58
C SER A 42 -8.80 2.00 8.10
N LEU A 43 -8.95 2.35 9.38
CA LEU A 43 -8.29 3.54 9.96
C LEU A 43 -6.76 3.37 10.00
N LYS A 44 -6.28 2.19 10.39
CA LYS A 44 -4.84 1.89 10.42
C LYS A 44 -4.28 1.90 9.01
N ASN A 45 -5.04 1.37 8.04
CA ASN A 45 -4.63 1.36 6.66
C ASN A 45 -4.55 2.76 6.04
N ALA A 46 -5.52 3.63 6.31
CA ALA A 46 -5.48 5.03 5.87
C ALA A 46 -4.23 5.75 6.41
N ARG A 47 -3.88 5.52 7.69
CA ARG A 47 -2.63 6.05 8.28
C ARG A 47 -1.38 5.48 7.62
N ARG A 48 -1.37 4.19 7.28
CA ARG A 48 -0.27 3.53 6.57
C ARG A 48 -0.11 4.11 5.16
N ALA A 49 -1.19 4.27 4.42
CA ALA A 49 -1.19 4.89 3.10
C ALA A 49 -0.63 6.32 3.15
N GLN A 50 -1.04 7.11 4.14
CA GLN A 50 -0.49 8.45 4.34
C GLN A 50 1.02 8.40 4.69
N ALA A 51 1.46 7.45 5.51
CA ALA A 51 2.88 7.28 5.83
C ALA A 51 3.71 6.89 4.59
N LEU A 52 3.18 6.04 3.71
CA LEU A 52 3.81 5.69 2.43
C LEU A 52 3.88 6.90 1.47
N ALA A 53 2.83 7.72 1.44
CA ALA A 53 2.82 8.96 0.67
C ALA A 53 3.85 9.97 1.23
N ASP A 54 3.94 10.10 2.54
CA ASP A 54 4.91 10.96 3.21
C ASP A 54 6.35 10.48 2.98
N LEU A 55 6.57 9.17 3.05
CA LEU A 55 7.83 8.52 2.72
C LEU A 55 8.24 8.86 1.28
N PHE A 56 7.38 8.58 0.29
CA PHE A 56 7.70 8.79 -1.12
C PHE A 56 8.15 10.23 -1.42
N ARG A 57 7.50 11.22 -0.79
CA ARG A 57 7.88 12.64 -0.95
C ARG A 57 9.25 12.97 -0.38
N GLY A 58 9.67 12.27 0.67
CA GLY A 58 10.98 12.45 1.32
C GLY A 58 12.14 11.71 0.65
N LEU A 59 11.85 10.83 -0.33
CA LEU A 59 12.87 10.06 -1.04
C LEU A 59 13.66 10.92 -2.04
N SER A 60 14.91 10.53 -2.26
CA SER A 60 15.71 11.02 -3.37
C SER A 60 15.15 10.50 -4.72
N PRO A 61 15.61 11.03 -5.87
CA PRO A 61 15.25 10.46 -7.16
C PRO A 61 15.56 8.96 -7.29
N ALA A 62 16.68 8.50 -6.72
CA ALA A 62 17.04 7.09 -6.71
C ALA A 62 16.09 6.27 -5.82
N GLY A 63 15.78 6.77 -4.61
CA GLY A 63 14.84 6.13 -3.71
C GLY A 63 13.43 6.05 -4.29
N LYS A 64 12.95 7.10 -4.98
CA LYS A 64 11.66 7.09 -5.68
C LYS A 64 11.60 6.03 -6.78
N LYS A 65 12.69 5.84 -7.52
CA LYS A 65 12.79 4.76 -8.51
C LYS A 65 12.74 3.39 -7.83
N VAL A 66 13.47 3.19 -6.74
CA VAL A 66 13.38 1.94 -5.94
C VAL A 66 11.96 1.69 -5.43
N PHE A 67 11.27 2.73 -4.97
CA PHE A 67 9.87 2.63 -4.55
C PHE A 67 8.95 2.19 -5.69
N ALA A 68 9.07 2.83 -6.85
CA ALA A 68 8.29 2.51 -8.04
C ALA A 68 8.56 1.08 -8.54
N ASP A 69 9.82 0.64 -8.52
CA ASP A 69 10.22 -0.72 -8.91
C ASP A 69 9.67 -1.76 -7.92
N THR A 70 9.75 -1.47 -6.62
CA THR A 70 9.22 -2.36 -5.58
C THR A 70 7.70 -2.51 -5.73
N LEU A 71 6.98 -1.41 -5.99
CA LEU A 71 5.56 -1.42 -6.29
C LEU A 71 5.24 -2.27 -7.53
N GLY A 72 6.08 -2.22 -8.57
CA GLY A 72 5.95 -3.04 -9.78
C GLY A 72 5.93 -4.53 -9.49
N THR A 73 6.78 -5.00 -8.56
CA THR A 73 6.91 -6.41 -8.19
C THR A 73 5.82 -6.96 -7.25
N LEU A 74 4.90 -6.11 -6.78
CA LEU A 74 3.95 -6.46 -5.72
C LEU A 74 2.98 -7.60 -6.12
N ASN A 75 2.57 -7.63 -7.39
CA ASN A 75 1.69 -8.69 -7.89
C ASN A 75 2.41 -10.05 -7.96
N ASP A 76 3.69 -10.05 -8.33
CA ASP A 76 4.51 -11.26 -8.38
C ASP A 76 4.84 -11.79 -6.99
N ALA A 77 5.04 -10.90 -6.02
CA ALA A 77 5.25 -11.29 -4.63
C ALA A 77 4.00 -11.97 -4.05
N ALA A 78 2.81 -11.45 -4.35
CA ALA A 78 1.55 -12.00 -3.86
C ALA A 78 1.16 -13.33 -4.53
N SER A 79 1.50 -13.53 -5.81
CA SER A 79 1.23 -14.81 -6.48
C SER A 79 2.03 -15.98 -5.89
N ARG A 80 3.19 -15.71 -5.28
CA ARG A 80 4.01 -16.71 -4.56
C ARG A 80 3.43 -17.08 -3.19
N THR A 81 2.54 -16.27 -2.62
CA THR A 81 1.88 -16.50 -1.32
C THR A 81 0.46 -17.08 -1.46
N SER A 82 0.04 -17.47 -2.66
CA SER A 82 -1.33 -17.95 -2.97
C SER A 82 -1.82 -19.11 -2.09
N GLY A 83 -0.92 -19.88 -1.46
CA GLY A 83 -1.30 -20.93 -0.51
C GLY A 83 -1.94 -20.42 0.79
N GLU A 84 -1.61 -19.19 1.23
CA GLU A 84 -2.20 -18.57 2.43
C GLU A 84 -3.56 -17.89 2.13
N GLN A 85 -3.75 -17.43 0.89
CA GLN A 85 -4.98 -16.76 0.46
C GLN A 85 -6.22 -17.69 0.51
N TYR A 86 -6.04 -18.99 0.28
CA TYR A 86 -7.15 -19.96 0.38
C TYR A 86 -7.65 -20.17 1.82
N SER A 87 -6.78 -20.05 2.82
CA SER A 87 -7.16 -20.18 4.22
C SER A 87 -7.95 -18.97 4.73
N GLU A 88 -7.60 -17.76 4.25
CA GLU A 88 -8.35 -16.53 4.57
C GLU A 88 -9.75 -16.52 3.95
N ILE A 89 -9.93 -17.15 2.78
CA ILE A 89 -11.23 -17.30 2.11
C ILE A 89 -12.17 -18.17 2.94
N GLU A 90 -11.68 -19.32 3.43
CA GLU A 90 -12.48 -20.23 4.24
C GLU A 90 -12.96 -19.49 5.50
N GLU A 91 -12.07 -18.80 6.23
CA GLU A 91 -12.50 -17.99 7.38
C GLU A 91 -13.47 -16.85 7.00
N ALA A 92 -13.22 -16.11 5.91
CA ALA A 92 -14.08 -15.00 5.51
C ALA A 92 -15.52 -15.46 5.17
N GLU A 93 -15.67 -16.60 4.50
CA GLU A 93 -16.97 -17.22 4.21
C GLU A 93 -17.67 -17.72 5.49
N PHE A 94 -16.92 -18.24 6.46
CA PHE A 94 -17.48 -18.73 7.73
C PHE A 94 -17.97 -17.61 8.67
N PHE A 95 -17.41 -16.40 8.63
CA PHE A 95 -17.69 -15.34 9.62
C PHE A 95 -18.56 -14.16 9.15
N GLY A 96 -18.92 -14.08 7.85
CA GLY A 96 -20.05 -13.26 7.36
C GLY A 96 -20.02 -11.74 7.64
N GLY A 97 -18.85 -11.15 7.95
CA GLY A 97 -18.69 -9.76 8.34
C GLY A 97 -18.47 -8.78 7.18
N SER A 98 -18.46 -7.47 7.46
CA SER A 98 -18.10 -6.45 6.47
C SER A 98 -16.64 -6.57 5.99
N GLU A 99 -15.75 -7.07 6.84
CA GLU A 99 -14.35 -7.35 6.46
C GLU A 99 -14.28 -8.50 5.45
N SER A 100 -15.12 -9.54 5.58
CA SER A 100 -15.24 -10.63 4.61
C SER A 100 -15.65 -10.13 3.21
N LYS A 101 -16.57 -9.16 3.14
CA LYS A 101 -17.00 -8.56 1.85
C LYS A 101 -15.89 -7.75 1.20
N LEU A 102 -15.10 -7.02 1.99
CA LEU A 102 -13.96 -6.26 1.48
C LEU A 102 -12.85 -7.21 1.01
N ALA A 103 -12.60 -8.30 1.73
CA ALA A 103 -11.65 -9.33 1.34
C ALA A 103 -12.04 -9.98 0.00
N LEU A 104 -13.32 -10.28 -0.22
CA LEU A 104 -13.82 -10.79 -1.50
C LEU A 104 -13.66 -9.78 -2.64
N LEU A 105 -13.91 -8.48 -2.40
CA LEU A 105 -13.67 -7.44 -3.41
C LEU A 105 -12.18 -7.30 -3.72
N ASP A 106 -11.35 -7.37 -2.68
CA ASP A 106 -9.91 -7.31 -2.79
C ASP A 106 -9.38 -8.48 -3.65
N MET A 107 -10.01 -9.66 -3.67
CA MET A 107 -9.60 -10.77 -4.56
C MET A 107 -9.67 -10.44 -6.06
N PHE A 108 -10.59 -9.58 -6.47
CA PHE A 108 -10.73 -9.18 -7.87
C PHE A 108 -9.80 -8.02 -8.25
N GLU A 109 -9.12 -7.45 -7.27
CA GLU A 109 -8.20 -6.34 -7.45
C GLU A 109 -6.76 -6.77 -7.16
N THR A 110 -5.83 -6.42 -8.04
CA THR A 110 -4.43 -6.75 -7.81
C THR A 110 -3.90 -5.97 -6.59
N PRO A 111 -2.98 -6.56 -5.78
CA PRO A 111 -2.40 -5.86 -4.64
C PRO A 111 -1.81 -4.49 -5.01
N ARG A 112 -1.20 -4.39 -6.20
CA ARG A 112 -0.69 -3.13 -6.74
C ARG A 112 -1.77 -2.09 -6.91
N ARG A 113 -2.91 -2.42 -7.51
CA ARG A 113 -4.04 -1.49 -7.66
C ARG A 113 -4.63 -1.06 -6.33
N ARG A 114 -4.75 -1.98 -5.37
CA ARG A 114 -5.20 -1.64 -4.01
C ARG A 114 -4.32 -0.57 -3.38
N ILE A 115 -3.00 -0.68 -3.53
CA ILE A 115 -2.05 0.36 -3.07
C ILE A 115 -2.25 1.66 -3.80
N LEU A 116 -2.37 1.63 -5.12
CA LEU A 116 -2.56 2.84 -5.92
C LEU A 116 -3.85 3.58 -5.53
N HIS A 117 -4.95 2.87 -5.26
CA HIS A 117 -6.18 3.45 -4.70
C HIS A 117 -5.97 4.04 -3.30
N HIS A 118 -5.25 3.34 -2.43
CA HIS A 118 -4.94 3.88 -1.10
C HIS A 118 -4.08 5.14 -1.17
N LEU A 119 -3.12 5.20 -2.09
CA LEU A 119 -2.30 6.38 -2.33
C LEU A 119 -3.11 7.52 -2.95
N SER A 120 -4.01 7.24 -3.89
CA SER A 120 -4.86 8.26 -4.54
C SER A 120 -5.74 9.00 -3.53
N GLY A 121 -6.21 8.29 -2.50
CA GLY A 121 -7.01 8.85 -1.40
C GLY A 121 -6.23 9.73 -0.40
N THR A 122 -4.91 9.86 -0.53
CA THR A 122 -4.11 10.76 0.33
C THR A 122 -4.14 12.21 -0.17
N SER A 123 -3.80 13.15 0.71
CA SER A 123 -3.80 14.60 0.38
C SER A 123 -2.92 15.01 -0.80
N SER A 124 -1.95 14.19 -1.21
CA SER A 124 -1.07 14.42 -2.37
C SER A 124 -1.13 13.28 -3.39
N GLY A 125 -2.18 12.45 -3.34
CA GLY A 125 -2.26 11.17 -4.03
C GLY A 125 -2.05 11.27 -5.53
N LEU A 126 -2.84 12.10 -6.23
CA LEU A 126 -2.73 12.24 -7.69
C LEU A 126 -1.36 12.72 -8.16
N LYS A 127 -0.70 13.61 -7.40
CA LYS A 127 0.66 14.07 -7.71
C LYS A 127 1.67 12.93 -7.57
N ILE A 128 1.57 12.17 -6.48
CA ILE A 128 2.43 11.00 -6.24
C ILE A 128 2.23 9.97 -7.34
N LEU A 129 0.99 9.69 -7.74
CA LEU A 129 0.69 8.78 -8.84
C LEU A 129 1.29 9.26 -10.17
N GLY A 130 1.28 10.57 -10.43
CA GLY A 130 1.96 11.15 -11.58
C GLY A 130 3.47 10.89 -11.56
N GLU A 131 4.13 11.11 -10.43
CA GLU A 131 5.57 10.86 -10.28
C GLU A 131 5.91 9.37 -10.40
N ILE A 132 5.14 8.48 -9.77
CA ILE A 132 5.34 7.03 -9.89
C ILE A 132 5.19 6.60 -11.36
N SER A 133 4.14 7.07 -12.04
CA SER A 133 3.90 6.76 -13.46
C SER A 133 5.11 7.08 -14.35
N THR A 134 5.78 8.23 -14.14
CA THR A 134 6.98 8.59 -14.91
C THR A 134 8.20 7.71 -14.65
N LEU A 135 8.23 6.99 -13.52
CA LEU A 135 9.35 6.16 -13.08
C LEU A 135 9.11 4.66 -13.34
N SER A 136 7.87 4.25 -13.59
CA SER A 136 7.47 2.86 -13.66
C SER A 136 7.39 2.30 -15.09
N GLU A 137 7.36 0.98 -15.19
CA GLU A 137 7.07 0.26 -16.43
C GLU A 137 5.61 0.42 -16.88
N VAL A 138 5.34 0.04 -18.13
CA VAL A 138 4.06 0.28 -18.83
C VAL A 138 2.87 -0.37 -18.10
N ASP A 139 3.06 -1.53 -17.48
CA ASP A 139 2.00 -2.23 -16.76
C ASP A 139 1.56 -1.48 -15.50
N VAL A 140 2.51 -0.90 -14.75
CA VAL A 140 2.21 -0.04 -13.60
C VAL A 140 1.58 1.27 -14.04
N GLN A 141 2.05 1.85 -15.15
CA GLN A 141 1.44 3.07 -15.72
C GLN A 141 -0.03 2.84 -16.05
N LYS A 142 -0.35 1.71 -16.69
CA LYS A 142 -1.73 1.32 -16.99
C LYS A 142 -2.57 1.20 -15.72
N ASP A 143 -2.08 0.52 -14.68
CA ASP A 143 -2.78 0.42 -13.40
C ASP A 143 -3.02 1.81 -12.77
N ILE A 144 -2.08 2.74 -12.89
CA ILE A 144 -2.21 4.11 -12.40
C ILE A 144 -3.30 4.88 -13.14
N ASP A 145 -3.34 4.76 -14.47
CA ASP A 145 -4.32 5.46 -15.29
C ASP A 145 -5.74 4.96 -14.99
N GLU A 146 -5.93 3.65 -14.85
CA GLU A 146 -7.21 3.07 -14.46
C GLU A 146 -7.67 3.52 -13.07
N VAL A 147 -6.74 3.72 -12.12
CA VAL A 147 -7.05 4.25 -10.78
C VAL A 147 -7.45 5.73 -10.82
N LYS A 148 -6.79 6.54 -11.68
CA LYS A 148 -7.14 7.96 -11.88
C LYS A 148 -8.51 8.12 -12.51
N ASP A 149 -8.83 7.29 -13.50
CA ASP A 149 -10.13 7.29 -14.17
C ASP A 149 -11.26 6.92 -13.20
N ALA A 150 -11.03 5.95 -12.31
CA ALA A 150 -11.98 5.56 -11.27
C ALA A 150 -12.16 6.61 -10.15
N SER A 151 -11.24 7.57 -10.04
CA SER A 151 -11.27 8.62 -9.00
C SER A 151 -11.81 9.97 -9.51
N SER A 152 -12.21 10.04 -10.79
CA SER A 152 -12.76 11.24 -11.47
C SER A 152 -14.29 11.21 -11.50
#